data_AF-A0A3P7ZS64-F1
#
_entry.id   AF-A0A3P7ZS64-F1
#
_cell.length_a   1.000
_cell.length_b   1.000
_cell.length_c   1.000
_cell.angle_alpha   90.00
_cell.angle_beta   90.00
_cell.angle_gamma   90.00
#
_symmetry.space_group_name_H-M   'P 1'
#
loop_
_entity.id
_entity.type
_entity.pdbx_description
1 polymer ?
#
loop_
_entity_poly.entity_id
_entity_poly.type
_entity_poly.pdbx_seq_one_letter_code
_entity_poly.pdbx_strand_id
1 'polypeptide(L)'
;MSTIACLVNNVGMVLPFELFAGEVDSPNEESIKNIIHCNILSTLIMTNIILPKMLTQKGPNPGIINISSYTALKVTPYLTIYPSTKAFIIQFSRCLAAEQYRKNVIIQTMYPLFVSTNMTDLREATYFTPSAKVYAKSALDMFGVEQQTTGYFPHELKAFVYNLLPTSLWVKIIERTFTPISRQSKKFD
;
A
#
# COMPACT_ATOMS: atom_id res chain seq x y z
N MET A 1 6.45 21.84 -24.29
CA MET A 1 6.84 20.79 -23.32
C MET A 1 5.59 20.03 -22.91
N SER A 2 5.64 18.69 -22.81
CA SER A 2 4.50 17.86 -22.40
C SER A 2 4.16 18.04 -20.92
N THR A 3 2.87 18.24 -20.61
CA THR A 3 2.31 18.31 -19.25
C THR A 3 2.18 16.92 -18.64
N ILE A 4 2.19 16.81 -17.30
CA ILE A 4 1.95 15.55 -16.58
C ILE A 4 0.74 15.77 -15.68
N ALA A 5 -0.36 15.10 -16.01
CA ALA A 5 -1.61 15.22 -15.27
C ALA A 5 -1.57 14.43 -13.96
N CYS A 6 -1.05 13.20 -13.99
CA CYS A 6 -1.04 12.32 -12.82
C CYS A 6 0.22 11.45 -12.79
N LEU A 7 0.84 11.35 -11.62
CA LEU A 7 1.83 10.33 -11.28
C LEU A 7 1.17 9.29 -10.38
N VAL A 8 1.26 8.01 -10.74
CA VAL A 8 0.75 6.91 -9.93
C VAL A 8 1.92 6.05 -9.46
N ASN A 9 2.31 6.21 -8.19
CA ASN A 9 3.32 5.38 -7.55
C ASN A 9 2.67 4.10 -7.03
N ASN A 10 2.53 3.11 -7.92
CA ASN A 10 1.85 1.84 -7.64
C ASN A 10 2.78 0.66 -7.36
N VAL A 11 4.02 0.69 -7.89
CA VAL A 11 4.95 -0.44 -7.79
C VAL A 11 5.13 -0.87 -6.33
N GLY A 12 5.15 -2.18 -6.14
CA GLY A 12 5.51 -2.75 -4.85
C GLY A 12 5.77 -4.24 -4.97
N MET A 13 6.54 -4.74 -4.02
CA MET A 13 6.80 -6.15 -3.81
C MET A 13 6.53 -6.53 -2.36
N VAL A 14 6.29 -7.81 -2.14
CA VAL A 14 6.11 -8.44 -0.84
C VAL A 14 7.15 -9.54 -0.70
N LEU A 15 7.67 -9.75 0.50
CA LEU A 15 8.55 -10.87 0.81
C LEU A 15 7.72 -12.07 1.31
N PRO A 16 8.26 -13.30 1.26
CA PRO A 16 7.63 -14.47 1.87
C PRO A 16 7.23 -14.21 3.33
N PHE A 17 6.14 -14.85 3.76
CA PHE A 17 5.61 -14.70 5.11
C PHE A 17 6.44 -15.53 6.08
N GLU A 18 7.43 -14.89 6.67
CA GLU A 18 8.39 -15.55 7.56
C GLU A 18 8.66 -14.68 8.80
N LEU A 19 9.21 -15.31 9.83
CA LEU A 19 9.66 -14.55 10.99
C LEU A 19 10.85 -13.67 10.63
N PHE A 20 10.90 -12.49 11.25
CA PHE A 20 12.09 -11.65 11.25
C PHE A 20 12.99 -12.02 12.43
N ALA A 21 13.48 -13.26 12.43
CA ALA A 21 14.19 -13.86 13.57
C ALA A 21 15.56 -14.47 13.23
N GLY A 22 16.01 -14.36 11.97
CA GLY A 22 17.29 -14.93 11.54
C GLY A 22 17.25 -16.45 11.34
N GLU A 23 16.05 -17.02 11.15
CA GLU A 23 15.85 -18.42 10.73
C GLU A 23 16.21 -18.59 9.23
N VAL A 24 16.31 -19.84 8.73
CA VAL A 24 16.80 -20.17 7.37
C VAL A 24 16.07 -19.41 6.25
N ASP A 25 14.78 -19.14 6.42
CA ASP A 25 13.93 -18.44 5.44
C ASP A 25 13.65 -16.97 5.82
N SER A 26 14.30 -16.45 6.87
CA SER A 26 14.18 -15.04 7.25
C SER A 26 14.71 -14.11 6.15
N PRO A 27 14.14 -12.90 5.98
CA PRO A 27 14.65 -11.92 5.04
C PRO A 27 16.16 -11.65 5.23
N ASN A 28 16.94 -11.85 4.17
CA ASN A 28 18.36 -11.51 4.14
C ASN A 28 18.57 -10.05 3.73
N GLU A 29 19.82 -9.57 3.83
CA GLU A 29 20.18 -8.17 3.53
C GLU A 29 19.76 -7.75 2.11
N GLU A 30 19.96 -8.61 1.11
CA GLU A 30 19.59 -8.34 -0.27
C GLU A 30 18.08 -8.19 -0.44
N SER A 31 17.29 -9.09 0.14
CA SER A 31 15.82 -9.04 0.09
C SER A 31 15.29 -7.80 0.80
N ILE A 32 15.90 -7.41 1.93
CA ILE A 32 15.58 -6.18 2.66
C ILE A 32 15.87 -4.95 1.78
N LYS A 33 17.04 -4.89 1.14
CA LYS A 33 17.40 -3.82 0.19
C LYS A 33 16.41 -3.76 -0.97
N ASN A 34 16.06 -4.90 -1.55
CA ASN A 34 15.15 -4.99 -2.69
C ASN A 34 13.75 -4.45 -2.36
N ILE A 35 13.16 -4.84 -1.23
CA ILE A 35 11.83 -4.33 -0.85
C ILE A 35 11.86 -2.85 -0.48
N ILE A 36 12.93 -2.34 0.15
CA ILE A 36 13.10 -0.91 0.42
C ILE A 36 13.25 -0.14 -0.89
N HIS A 37 14.07 -0.62 -1.83
CA HIS A 37 14.25 0.02 -3.13
C HIS A 37 12.94 0.05 -3.93
N CYS A 38 12.24 -1.09 -3.99
CA CYS A 38 11.01 -1.25 -4.74
C CYS A 38 9.86 -0.44 -4.14
N ASN A 39 9.63 -0.50 -2.82
CA ASN A 39 8.45 0.09 -2.20
C ASN A 39 8.65 1.54 -1.79
N ILE A 40 9.84 1.91 -1.30
CA ILE A 40 10.13 3.25 -0.75
C ILE A 40 10.89 4.10 -1.75
N LEU A 41 12.09 3.66 -2.14
CA LEU A 41 13.01 4.50 -2.89
C LEU A 41 12.43 4.90 -4.25
N SER A 42 11.78 3.97 -4.95
CA SER A 42 11.08 4.24 -6.21
C SER A 42 10.08 5.40 -6.08
N THR A 43 9.24 5.40 -5.04
CA THR A 43 8.23 6.43 -4.81
C THR A 43 8.86 7.77 -4.51
N LEU A 44 9.91 7.80 -3.68
CA LEU A 44 10.63 9.02 -3.34
C LEU A 44 11.30 9.65 -4.57
N ILE A 45 12.02 8.84 -5.35
CA ILE A 45 12.73 9.30 -6.55
C ILE A 45 11.73 9.81 -7.60
N MET A 46 10.68 9.03 -7.90
CA MET A 46 9.68 9.44 -8.88
C MET A 46 8.96 10.73 -8.45
N THR A 47 8.63 10.85 -7.17
CA THR A 47 8.04 12.09 -6.64
C THR A 47 9.02 13.26 -6.76
N ASN A 48 10.29 13.08 -6.40
CA ASN A 48 11.32 14.12 -6.49
C ASN A 48 11.54 14.61 -7.94
N ILE A 49 11.48 13.71 -8.92
CA ILE A 49 11.63 14.06 -10.35
C ILE A 49 10.39 14.81 -10.87
N ILE A 50 9.19 14.33 -10.53
CA ILE A 50 7.94 14.79 -11.17
C ILE A 50 7.35 16.01 -10.47
N LEU A 51 7.41 16.10 -9.14
CA LEU A 51 6.77 17.15 -8.37
C LEU A 51 7.24 18.56 -8.77
N PRO A 52 8.54 18.87 -8.94
CA PRO A 52 8.97 20.20 -9.37
C PRO A 52 8.38 20.63 -10.72
N LYS A 53 8.24 19.67 -11.66
CA LYS A 53 7.59 19.90 -12.94
C LYS A 53 6.09 20.15 -12.77
N MET A 54 5.43 19.40 -11.88
CA MET A 54 4.02 19.62 -11.57
C MET A 54 3.75 20.99 -10.94
N LEU A 55 4.66 21.49 -10.11
CA LEU A 55 4.52 22.80 -9.43
C LEU A 55 4.66 23.99 -10.39
N THR A 56 5.36 23.81 -11.50
CA THR A 56 5.64 24.87 -12.49
C THR A 56 4.72 24.83 -13.70
N GLN A 57 3.91 23.77 -13.85
CA GLN A 57 3.00 23.64 -14.99
C GLN A 57 1.81 24.60 -14.90
N LYS A 58 1.34 25.07 -16.06
CA LYS A 58 0.11 25.86 -16.19
C LYS A 58 -1.02 24.94 -16.65
N GLY A 59 -2.22 25.08 -16.07
CA GLY A 59 -3.38 24.25 -16.43
C GLY A 59 -3.99 23.54 -15.22
N PRO A 60 -4.85 22.53 -15.44
CA PRO A 60 -5.62 21.90 -14.37
C PRO A 60 -4.71 21.19 -13.35
N ASN A 61 -5.18 21.15 -12.10
CA ASN A 61 -4.48 20.65 -10.92
C ASN A 61 -3.90 19.23 -11.15
N PRO A 62 -2.58 19.08 -11.40
CA PRO A 62 -1.97 17.76 -11.41
C PRO A 62 -2.10 17.05 -10.06
N GLY A 63 -1.81 15.75 -10.03
CA GLY A 63 -1.64 15.09 -8.75
C GLY A 63 -0.79 13.83 -8.75
N ILE A 64 -0.51 13.39 -7.54
CA ILE A 64 0.26 12.21 -7.21
C ILE A 64 -0.65 11.27 -6.44
N ILE A 65 -0.80 10.05 -6.93
CA ILE A 65 -1.48 8.95 -6.25
C ILE A 65 -0.41 7.97 -5.78
N ASN A 66 -0.29 7.82 -4.45
CA ASN A 66 0.62 6.86 -3.84
C ASN A 66 -0.16 5.64 -3.34
N ILE A 67 0.22 4.44 -3.80
CA ILE A 67 -0.44 3.19 -3.40
C ILE A 67 0.28 2.56 -2.20
N SER A 68 -0.34 2.70 -1.04
CA SER A 68 0.00 2.03 0.19
C SER A 68 -0.72 0.66 0.30
N SER A 69 -1.10 0.24 1.50
CA SER A 69 -1.84 -0.97 1.81
C SER A 69 -2.59 -0.77 3.14
N TYR A 70 -3.76 -1.37 3.29
CA TYR A 70 -4.47 -1.36 4.57
C TYR A 70 -3.64 -1.97 5.71
N THR A 71 -2.77 -2.94 5.40
CA THR A 71 -1.85 -3.54 6.39
C THR A 71 -0.88 -2.52 7.00
N ALA A 72 -0.65 -1.38 6.36
CA ALA A 72 0.16 -0.29 6.91
C ALA A 72 -0.47 0.39 8.14
N LEU A 73 -1.79 0.23 8.33
CA LEU A 73 -2.54 0.83 9.43
C LEU A 73 -2.68 -0.11 10.64
N LYS A 74 -2.21 -1.36 10.52
CA LYS A 74 -2.47 -2.42 11.50
C LYS A 74 -1.25 -3.28 11.75
N VAL A 75 -1.18 -3.85 12.96
CA VAL A 75 -0.14 -4.83 13.31
C VAL A 75 -0.35 -6.09 12.47
N THR A 76 0.65 -6.47 11.69
CA THR A 76 0.55 -7.60 10.76
C THR A 76 1.75 -8.54 10.93
N PRO A 77 1.68 -9.54 11.84
CA PRO A 77 2.77 -10.51 12.05
C PRO A 77 3.13 -11.27 10.78
N TYR A 78 4.37 -11.78 10.71
CA TYR A 78 4.96 -12.50 9.56
C TYR A 78 5.10 -11.70 8.26
N LEU A 79 4.48 -10.52 8.19
CA LEU A 79 4.57 -9.62 7.04
C LEU A 79 5.47 -8.40 7.31
N THR A 80 6.10 -8.31 8.48
CA THR A 80 6.76 -7.15 9.12
C THR A 80 7.31 -6.04 8.20
N ILE A 81 8.13 -6.38 7.20
CA ILE A 81 8.79 -5.36 6.36
C ILE A 81 7.79 -4.70 5.41
N TYR A 82 6.88 -5.46 4.79
CA TYR A 82 5.92 -4.92 3.83
C TYR A 82 4.99 -3.82 4.41
N PRO A 83 4.23 -4.02 5.50
CA PRO A 83 3.36 -2.99 6.07
C PRO A 83 4.19 -1.83 6.60
N SER A 84 5.43 -2.05 7.06
CA SER A 84 6.34 -0.98 7.46
C SER A 84 6.71 -0.08 6.26
N THR A 85 7.06 -0.67 5.12
CA THR A 85 7.32 0.12 3.89
C THR A 85 6.07 0.84 3.41
N LYS A 86 4.89 0.22 3.52
CA LYS A 86 3.64 0.86 3.11
C LYS A 86 3.19 1.95 4.11
N ALA A 87 3.52 1.83 5.39
CA ALA A 87 3.31 2.87 6.41
C ALA A 87 4.20 4.09 6.17
N PHE A 88 5.46 3.86 5.73
CA PHE A 88 6.32 4.95 5.26
C PHE A 88 5.64 5.75 4.14
N ILE A 89 5.02 5.08 3.15
CA ILE A 89 4.31 5.76 2.05
C ILE A 89 3.14 6.62 2.56
N ILE A 90 2.38 6.14 3.54
CA ILE A 90 1.30 6.92 4.17
C ILE A 90 1.86 8.18 4.81
N GLN A 91 2.89 8.03 5.64
CA GLN A 91 3.46 9.17 6.36
C GLN A 91 4.16 10.16 5.42
N PHE A 92 4.93 9.68 4.46
CA PHE A 92 5.55 10.49 3.41
C PHE A 92 4.51 11.33 2.68
N SER A 93 3.41 10.71 2.25
CA SER A 93 2.35 11.40 1.51
C SER A 93 1.61 12.42 2.37
N ARG A 94 1.38 12.13 3.66
CA ARG A 94 0.79 13.09 4.62
C ARG A 94 1.67 14.32 4.80
N CYS A 95 2.96 14.11 5.06
CA CYS A 95 3.92 15.21 5.20
C CYS A 95 3.97 16.04 3.92
N LEU A 96 4.10 15.38 2.76
CA LEU A 96 4.16 16.04 1.47
C LEU A 96 2.90 16.88 1.17
N ALA A 97 1.73 16.34 1.48
CA ALA A 97 0.48 17.07 1.30
C ALA A 97 0.34 18.27 2.27
N ALA A 98 0.89 18.15 3.48
CA ALA A 98 0.87 19.18 4.51
C ALA A 98 1.83 20.35 4.24
N GLU A 99 2.78 20.21 3.32
CA GLU A 99 3.68 21.31 2.91
C GLU A 99 2.97 22.42 2.11
N GLN A 100 1.66 22.28 1.87
CA GLN A 100 0.79 23.32 1.30
C GLN A 100 1.32 23.95 0.01
N TYR A 101 1.94 23.14 -0.86
CA TYR A 101 2.34 23.56 -2.20
C TYR A 101 1.18 24.30 -2.87
N ARG A 102 1.38 25.60 -3.18
CA ARG A 102 0.39 26.55 -3.73
C ARG A 102 -0.81 25.87 -4.40
N LYS A 103 -1.82 25.45 -3.63
CA LYS A 103 -3.12 24.80 -3.96
C LYS A 103 -3.32 24.05 -5.31
N ASN A 104 -2.26 23.65 -6.01
CA ASN A 104 -2.30 23.28 -7.43
C ASN A 104 -1.92 21.81 -7.64
N VAL A 105 -1.50 21.08 -6.61
CA VAL A 105 -1.16 19.66 -6.73
C VAL A 105 -1.94 18.84 -5.72
N ILE A 106 -2.68 17.85 -6.20
CA ILE A 106 -3.38 16.86 -5.36
C ILE A 106 -2.36 15.80 -4.95
N ILE A 107 -2.19 15.57 -3.66
CA ILE A 107 -1.42 14.44 -3.14
C ILE A 107 -2.40 13.51 -2.45
N GLN A 108 -2.60 12.31 -2.98
CA GLN A 108 -3.56 11.35 -2.48
C GLN A 108 -2.89 10.00 -2.19
N THR A 109 -3.29 9.39 -1.08
CA THR A 109 -2.82 8.06 -0.70
C THR A 109 -3.97 7.07 -0.74
N MET A 110 -3.76 5.98 -1.46
CA MET A 110 -4.69 4.85 -1.50
C MET A 110 -4.12 3.70 -0.66
N TYR A 111 -4.89 3.12 0.26
CA TYR A 111 -4.49 1.92 1.03
C TYR A 111 -5.50 0.78 0.81
N PRO A 112 -5.44 0.10 -0.35
CA PRO A 112 -6.35 -0.99 -0.64
C PRO A 112 -6.27 -2.12 0.38
N LEU A 113 -7.39 -2.84 0.54
CA LEU A 113 -7.40 -4.22 1.02
C LEU A 113 -7.07 -5.16 -0.16
N PHE A 114 -7.37 -6.45 -0.06
CA PHE A 114 -7.06 -7.42 -1.11
C PHE A 114 -7.66 -7.05 -2.46
N VAL A 115 -6.83 -7.03 -3.50
CA VAL A 115 -7.23 -6.87 -4.91
C VAL A 115 -6.73 -8.10 -5.66
N SER A 116 -7.57 -8.71 -6.49
CA SER A 116 -7.21 -9.90 -7.26
C SER A 116 -6.12 -9.54 -8.29
N THR A 117 -4.90 -9.97 -7.97
CA THR A 117 -3.67 -9.73 -8.73
C THR A 117 -2.70 -10.89 -8.55
N ASN A 118 -1.72 -11.01 -9.47
CA ASN A 118 -0.63 -11.98 -9.36
C ASN A 118 0.20 -11.81 -8.08
N MET A 119 0.31 -10.58 -7.53
CA MET A 119 1.05 -10.33 -6.29
C MET A 119 0.38 -10.96 -5.05
N THR A 120 -0.95 -11.02 -5.06
CA THR A 120 -1.73 -11.55 -3.93
C THR A 120 -2.02 -13.04 -4.02
N ASP A 121 -1.68 -13.68 -5.15
CA ASP A 121 -2.10 -15.04 -5.52
C ASP A 121 -3.62 -15.32 -5.51
N LEU A 122 -4.45 -14.28 -5.32
CA LEU A 122 -5.90 -14.37 -5.36
C LEU A 122 -6.40 -14.21 -6.81
N ARG A 123 -6.73 -15.33 -7.45
CA ARG A 123 -7.19 -15.35 -8.86
C ARG A 123 -8.67 -15.06 -9.03
N GLU A 124 -9.48 -15.30 -8.00
CA GLU A 124 -10.92 -15.08 -8.06
C GLU A 124 -11.30 -13.70 -7.52
N ALA A 125 -11.96 -12.90 -8.37
CA ALA A 125 -12.52 -11.63 -7.96
C ALA A 125 -13.85 -11.84 -7.22
N THR A 126 -14.02 -11.17 -6.09
CA THR A 126 -15.26 -11.16 -5.31
C THR A 126 -15.72 -9.73 -5.05
N TYR A 127 -16.90 -9.55 -4.46
CA TYR A 127 -17.41 -8.22 -4.10
C TYR A 127 -16.42 -7.41 -3.25
N PHE A 128 -15.70 -8.09 -2.33
CA PHE A 128 -14.73 -7.46 -1.44
C PHE A 128 -13.27 -7.73 -1.80
N THR A 129 -13.02 -8.37 -2.94
CA THR A 129 -11.70 -8.59 -3.52
C THR A 129 -11.83 -8.27 -5.01
N PRO A 130 -11.91 -6.99 -5.39
CA PRO A 130 -12.17 -6.60 -6.77
C PRO A 130 -11.03 -7.04 -7.69
N SER A 131 -11.30 -7.17 -8.99
CA SER A 131 -10.23 -7.29 -9.97
C SER A 131 -9.42 -5.99 -10.06
N ALA A 132 -8.18 -6.07 -10.52
CA ALA A 132 -7.33 -4.89 -10.73
C ALA A 132 -8.02 -3.78 -11.56
N LYS A 133 -8.77 -4.17 -12.60
CA LYS A 133 -9.51 -3.23 -13.46
C LYS A 133 -10.64 -2.53 -12.72
N VAL A 134 -11.42 -3.26 -11.92
CA VAL A 134 -12.52 -2.69 -11.12
C VAL A 134 -11.97 -1.77 -10.05
N TYR A 135 -10.91 -2.20 -9.37
CA TYR A 135 -10.24 -1.38 -8.36
C TYR A 135 -9.67 -0.09 -8.96
N ALA A 136 -8.92 -0.18 -10.06
CA ALA A 136 -8.31 0.99 -10.70
C ALA A 136 -9.37 2.02 -11.13
N LYS A 137 -10.50 1.56 -11.71
CA LYS A 137 -11.61 2.44 -12.04
C LYS A 137 -12.15 3.17 -10.80
N SER A 138 -12.48 2.41 -9.75
CA SER A 138 -13.01 2.98 -8.51
C SER A 138 -12.02 3.95 -7.83
N ALA A 139 -10.73 3.64 -7.83
CA ALA A 139 -9.71 4.49 -7.23
C ALA A 139 -9.57 5.82 -7.98
N LEU A 140 -9.70 5.80 -9.31
CA LEU A 140 -9.69 7.02 -10.13
C LEU A 140 -10.98 7.84 -9.97
N ASP A 141 -12.13 7.19 -9.80
CA ASP A 141 -13.40 7.87 -9.50
C ASP A 141 -13.35 8.64 -8.15
N MET A 142 -12.49 8.18 -7.22
CA MET A 142 -12.22 8.83 -5.93
C MET A 142 -11.09 9.86 -5.96
N PHE A 143 -10.50 10.14 -7.13
CA PHE A 143 -9.35 11.02 -7.23
C PHE A 143 -9.69 12.45 -6.81
N GLY A 144 -8.96 12.99 -5.83
CA GLY A 144 -9.19 14.34 -5.30
C GLY A 144 -10.40 14.50 -4.37
N VAL A 145 -11.15 13.42 -4.09
CA VAL A 145 -12.31 13.46 -3.16
C VAL A 145 -11.85 13.46 -1.71
N GLU A 146 -10.95 12.54 -1.35
CA GLU A 146 -10.44 12.36 0.00
C GLU A 146 -8.93 12.15 -0.06
N GLN A 147 -8.16 12.78 0.82
CA GLN A 147 -6.70 12.67 0.77
C GLN A 147 -6.21 11.24 1.04
N GLN A 148 -6.99 10.49 1.82
CA GLN A 148 -6.66 9.17 2.33
C GLN A 148 -7.86 8.24 2.24
N THR A 149 -7.79 7.23 1.39
CA THR A 149 -8.90 6.28 1.21
C THR A 149 -8.37 4.89 0.82
N THR A 150 -9.19 3.87 1.00
CA THR A 150 -8.97 2.53 0.44
C THR A 150 -9.16 2.47 -1.07
N GLY A 151 -9.74 3.50 -1.70
CA GLY A 151 -9.96 3.60 -3.16
C GLY A 151 -11.12 2.76 -3.70
N TYR A 152 -11.82 2.01 -2.84
CA TYR A 152 -12.94 1.15 -3.22
C TYR A 152 -13.95 1.04 -2.08
N PHE A 153 -15.20 1.41 -2.33
CA PHE A 153 -16.20 1.53 -1.24
C PHE A 153 -16.38 0.25 -0.38
N PRO A 154 -16.45 -0.98 -0.95
CA PRO A 154 -16.48 -2.19 -0.13
C PRO A 154 -15.23 -2.40 0.74
N HIS A 155 -14.07 -1.86 0.32
CA HIS A 155 -12.88 -1.82 1.16
C HIS A 155 -13.05 -0.86 2.34
N GLU A 156 -13.67 0.31 2.16
CA GLU A 156 -13.97 1.21 3.29
C GLU A 156 -14.87 0.54 4.33
N LEU A 157 -15.92 -0.16 3.88
CA LEU A 157 -16.81 -0.88 4.79
C LEU A 157 -16.04 -1.95 5.59
N LYS A 158 -15.18 -2.73 4.92
CA LYS A 158 -14.31 -3.71 5.61
C LYS A 158 -13.33 -3.04 6.56
N ALA A 159 -12.68 -1.96 6.14
CA ALA A 159 -11.74 -1.20 6.95
C ALA A 159 -12.42 -0.66 8.22
N PHE A 160 -13.64 -0.13 8.08
CA PHE A 160 -14.45 0.31 9.22
C PHE A 160 -14.66 -0.82 10.23
N VAL A 161 -15.11 -2.00 9.78
CA VAL A 161 -15.30 -3.17 10.67
C VAL A 161 -13.99 -3.61 11.31
N TYR A 162 -12.90 -3.70 10.54
CA TYR A 162 -11.58 -4.07 11.05
C TYR A 162 -11.00 -3.04 12.02
N ASN A 163 -11.43 -1.77 11.92
CA ASN A 163 -11.05 -0.73 12.85
C ASN A 163 -11.74 -0.83 14.21
N LEU A 164 -12.89 -1.50 14.29
CA LEU A 164 -13.58 -1.79 15.55
C LEU A 164 -12.93 -2.94 16.34
N LEU A 165 -12.12 -3.78 15.69
CA LEU A 165 -11.49 -4.92 16.34
C LEU A 165 -10.32 -4.47 17.23
N PRO A 166 -10.26 -4.92 18.51
CA PRO A 166 -9.08 -4.74 19.35
C PRO A 166 -7.84 -5.36 18.70
N THR A 167 -6.67 -4.75 18.91
CA THR A 167 -5.39 -5.21 18.34
C THR A 167 -5.11 -6.69 18.62
N SER A 168 -5.43 -7.18 19.83
CA SER A 168 -5.22 -8.58 20.20
C SER A 168 -6.06 -9.55 19.37
N LEU A 169 -7.30 -9.19 19.05
CA LEU A 169 -8.18 -10.00 18.20
C LEU A 169 -7.74 -9.93 16.73
N TRP A 170 -7.38 -8.73 16.26
CA TRP A 170 -6.83 -8.54 14.92
C TRP A 170 -5.58 -9.39 14.69
N VAL A 171 -4.61 -9.34 15.60
CA VAL A 171 -3.37 -10.14 15.54
C VAL A 171 -3.69 -11.63 15.43
N LYS A 172 -4.60 -12.17 16.26
CA LYS A 172 -5.01 -13.58 16.18
C LYS A 172 -5.63 -13.96 14.83
N ILE A 173 -6.43 -13.08 14.23
CA ILE A 173 -7.04 -13.31 12.91
C ILE A 173 -5.94 -13.35 11.83
N ILE A 174 -5.04 -12.36 11.86
CA ILE A 174 -3.96 -12.22 10.88
C ILE A 174 -2.93 -13.35 10.99
N GLU A 175 -2.59 -13.79 12.20
CA GLU A 175 -1.70 -14.94 12.40
C GLU A 175 -2.24 -16.17 11.68
N ARG A 176 -3.55 -16.46 11.77
CA ARG A 176 -4.16 -17.60 11.05
C ARG A 176 -4.05 -17.48 9.53
N THR A 177 -4.06 -16.25 9.00
CA THR A 177 -3.97 -15.98 7.57
C THR A 177 -2.54 -16.06 7.04
N PHE A 178 -1.56 -15.57 7.81
CA PHE A 178 -0.18 -15.39 7.35
C PHE A 178 0.83 -16.29 8.07
N THR A 179 0.39 -17.32 8.80
CA THR A 179 1.31 -18.27 9.43
C THR A 179 2.21 -18.92 8.36
N PRO A 180 3.55 -18.89 8.53
CA PRO A 180 4.48 -19.52 7.59
C PRO A 180 4.19 -21.01 7.40
N ILE A 181 4.37 -21.52 6.18
CA ILE A 181 4.15 -22.94 5.85
C ILE A 181 5.02 -23.85 6.74
N SER A 182 6.26 -23.42 7.02
CA SER A 182 7.22 -24.09 7.92
C SER A 182 6.70 -24.31 9.35
N ARG A 183 5.72 -23.52 9.79
CA ARG A 183 5.09 -23.60 11.12
C ARG A 183 3.70 -24.24 11.11
N GLN A 184 3.10 -24.42 9.93
CA GLN A 184 1.84 -25.16 9.80
C GLN A 184 2.08 -26.68 9.92
N SER A 185 3.21 -27.19 9.45
CA SER A 185 3.59 -28.61 9.55
C SER A 185 3.88 -29.05 11.00
N LYS A 186 4.57 -28.23 11.79
CA LYS A 186 4.93 -28.53 13.19
C LYS A 186 3.75 -28.51 14.19
N LYS A 187 2.53 -28.18 13.76
CA LYS A 187 1.33 -28.20 14.61
C LYS A 187 0.63 -29.56 14.65
N PHE A 188 1.04 -30.51 13.80
CA PHE A 188 0.44 -31.84 13.67
C PHE A 188 1.37 -32.98 14.14
N ASP A 189 2.52 -32.64 14.73
CA ASP A 189 3.42 -33.55 15.46
C ASP A 189 3.34 -33.25 16.97
#